data_AF-F1C7B9-F1
#
_entry.id   AF-F1C7B9-F1
#
_cell.length_a   1.000
_cell.length_b   1.000
_cell.length_c   1.000
_cell.angle_alpha   90.00
_cell.angle_beta   90.00
_cell.angle_gamma   90.00
#
_symmetry.space_group_name_H-M   'P 1'
#
loop_
_entity.id
_entity.type
_entity.pdbx_description
1 polymer ?
#
loop_
_entity_poly.entity_id
_entity_poly.type
_entity_poly.pdbx_seq_one_letter_code
_entity_poly.pdbx_strand_id
1 'polypeptide(L)'
;MSVDSVFRTRSLGVAAEGLPDQYADGKAAKVWELYIGDTQSRTQEYKSWVVSLLKEQGVQRVLDVACGTGVDSIMLVEEGFTMVSVDASDKML
;
A
#
# COMPACT_ATOMS: atom_id res chain seq x y z
N MET A 1 52.18 -6.10 8.40
CA MET A 1 51.45 -5.20 9.31
C MET A 1 49.98 -5.34 8.97
N SER A 2 49.20 -6.01 9.83
CA SER A 2 47.75 -6.10 9.69
C SER A 2 47.17 -4.76 10.15
N VAL A 3 46.41 -4.09 9.30
CA VAL A 3 45.73 -2.85 9.66
C VAL A 3 44.42 -3.26 10.34
N ASP A 4 44.28 -2.97 11.64
CA ASP A 4 43.07 -3.22 12.40
C ASP A 4 41.92 -2.40 11.80
N SER A 5 41.06 -3.05 11.01
CA SER A 5 39.90 -2.43 10.38
C SER A 5 38.64 -2.85 11.14
N VAL A 6 37.85 -1.86 11.57
CA VAL A 6 36.60 -2.07 12.31
C VAL A 6 35.44 -2.09 11.31
N PHE A 7 34.81 -3.25 11.14
CA PHE A 7 33.52 -3.35 10.44
C PHE A 7 32.39 -2.95 11.40
N ARG A 8 31.57 -1.97 10.99
CA ARG A 8 30.36 -1.56 11.72
C ARG A 8 29.13 -1.99 10.96
N THR A 9 28.07 -2.31 11.68
CA THR A 9 26.76 -2.66 11.10
C THR A 9 26.09 -1.46 10.41
N ARG A 10 26.48 -0.22 10.75
CA ARG A 10 26.05 1.02 10.10
C ARG A 10 27.06 2.16 10.32
N SER A 11 26.95 3.21 9.51
CA SER A 11 27.75 4.44 9.63
C SER A 11 27.49 5.19 10.95
N LEU A 12 28.52 5.84 11.51
CA LEU A 12 28.37 6.71 12.69
C LEU A 12 27.64 8.00 12.33
N GLY A 13 26.77 8.48 13.21
CA GLY A 13 26.05 9.74 13.03
C GLY A 13 24.80 9.66 12.14
N VAL A 14 24.49 8.50 11.55
CA VAL A 14 23.18 8.26 10.93
C VAL A 14 22.19 7.98 12.06
N ALA A 15 21.39 8.99 12.40
CA ALA A 15 20.20 8.76 13.22
C ALA A 15 19.31 7.72 12.53
N ALA A 16 18.77 6.77 13.30
CA ALA A 16 17.63 5.98 12.84
C ALA A 16 16.37 6.66 13.37
N GLU A 17 16.05 7.83 12.84
CA GLU A 17 14.69 8.35 12.90
C GLU A 17 13.93 7.79 11.71
N GLY A 18 12.70 7.33 11.95
CA GLY A 18 11.88 6.67 10.94
C GLY A 18 11.61 7.54 9.72
N LEU A 19 11.20 6.92 8.62
CA LEU A 19 10.65 7.64 7.49
C LEU A 19 9.35 8.33 7.94
N PRO A 20 9.22 9.66 7.80
CA PRO A 20 7.99 10.35 8.16
C PRO A 20 6.87 9.89 7.24
N ASP A 21 5.74 9.48 7.82
CA ASP A 21 4.51 9.24 7.06
C ASP A 21 4.04 10.58 6.45
N GLN A 22 3.97 10.63 5.12
CA GLN A 22 3.53 11.81 4.37
C GLN A 22 2.05 12.13 4.63
N TYR A 23 1.29 11.15 5.13
CA TYR A 23 -0.13 11.27 5.47
C TYR A 23 -0.35 11.50 6.97
N ALA A 24 0.71 11.64 7.77
CA ALA A 24 0.62 11.74 9.24
C ALA A 24 -0.26 12.90 9.73
N ASP A 25 -0.39 13.97 8.93
CA ASP A 25 -1.22 15.13 9.26
C ASP A 25 -2.72 14.92 8.97
N GLY A 26 -3.08 13.79 8.34
CA GLY A 26 -4.44 13.38 8.03
C GLY A 26 -5.18 14.28 7.03
N LYS A 27 -4.55 15.33 6.50
CA LYS A 27 -5.24 16.28 5.60
C LYS A 27 -5.64 15.60 4.30
N ALA A 28 -4.71 14.82 3.73
CA ALA A 28 -4.94 14.07 2.51
C ALA A 28 -6.02 12.99 2.70
N ALA A 29 -5.93 12.19 3.77
CA ALA A 29 -6.94 11.18 4.09
C ALA A 29 -8.36 11.76 4.20
N LYS A 30 -8.50 12.89 4.90
CA LYS A 30 -9.81 13.55 5.10
C LYS A 30 -10.49 14.00 3.81
N VAL A 31 -9.72 14.33 2.77
CA VAL A 31 -10.26 14.79 1.48
C VAL A 31 -10.08 13.77 0.36
N TRP A 32 -9.61 12.57 0.69
CA TRP A 32 -9.30 11.54 -0.29
C TRP A 32 -10.54 11.12 -1.08
N GLU A 33 -11.68 10.97 -0.42
CA GLU A 33 -12.96 10.69 -1.07
C GLU A 33 -13.37 11.81 -2.05
N LEU A 34 -13.12 13.08 -1.71
CA LEU A 34 -13.39 14.21 -2.60
C LEU A 34 -12.44 14.24 -3.80
N TYR A 35 -11.19 13.81 -3.59
CA TYR A 35 -10.16 13.78 -4.64
C TYR A 35 -10.35 12.61 -5.60
N ILE A 36 -10.64 11.42 -5.08
CA ILE A 36 -10.96 10.24 -5.89
C ILE A 36 -12.29 10.43 -6.60
N GLY A 37 -13.26 11.07 -5.94
CA GLY A 37 -14.61 11.23 -6.46
C GLY A 37 -15.38 9.91 -6.42
N ASP A 38 -16.09 9.61 -7.50
CA ASP A 38 -16.87 8.37 -7.60
C ASP A 38 -15.96 7.14 -7.73
N THR A 39 -15.78 6.44 -6.61
CA THR A 39 -15.00 5.21 -6.50
C THR A 39 -15.51 4.09 -7.40
N GLN A 40 -16.82 4.07 -7.72
CA GLN A 40 -17.36 3.10 -8.67
C GLN A 40 -16.90 3.44 -10.08
N SER A 41 -17.06 4.70 -10.53
CA SER A 41 -16.59 5.09 -11.86
C SER A 41 -15.11 4.77 -12.08
N ARG A 42 -14.28 4.97 -11.05
CA ARG A 42 -12.84 4.74 -11.12
C ARG A 42 -12.49 3.26 -11.28
N THR A 43 -13.09 2.40 -10.46
CA THR A 43 -12.83 0.95 -10.53
C THR A 43 -13.33 0.34 -11.82
N GLN A 44 -14.46 0.81 -12.37
CA GLN A 44 -15.04 0.24 -13.60
C GLN A 44 -14.11 0.25 -14.81
N GLU A 45 -13.24 1.25 -14.92
CA GLU A 45 -12.29 1.36 -16.04
C GLU A 45 -11.27 0.21 -16.09
N TYR A 46 -10.84 -0.33 -14.94
CA TYR A 46 -9.81 -1.36 -14.87
C TYR A 46 -10.24 -2.66 -14.20
N LYS A 47 -11.42 -2.70 -13.55
CA LYS A 47 -11.95 -3.85 -12.81
C LYS A 47 -11.92 -5.11 -13.68
N SER A 48 -12.47 -5.02 -14.89
CA SER A 48 -12.52 -6.16 -15.83
C SER A 48 -11.14 -6.74 -16.11
N TRP A 49 -10.16 -5.88 -16.36
CA TRP A 49 -8.79 -6.29 -16.66
C TRP A 49 -8.13 -6.98 -15.46
N VAL A 50 -8.14 -6.36 -14.28
CA VAL A 50 -7.44 -6.91 -13.11
C VAL A 50 -8.08 -8.20 -12.62
N VAL A 51 -9.42 -8.27 -12.59
CA VAL A 51 -10.15 -9.47 -12.17
C VAL A 51 -9.89 -10.61 -13.14
N SER A 52 -9.92 -10.35 -14.46
CA SER A 52 -9.63 -11.36 -15.47
C SER A 52 -8.20 -11.88 -15.36
N LEU A 53 -7.22 -10.98 -15.24
CA LEU A 53 -5.81 -11.35 -15.04
C LEU A 53 -5.62 -12.26 -13.82
N LEU A 54 -6.20 -11.89 -12.68
CA LEU A 54 -6.07 -12.68 -11.45
C LEU A 54 -6.77 -14.04 -11.57
N LYS A 55 -7.96 -14.11 -12.19
CA LYS A 55 -8.69 -15.36 -12.43
C LYS A 55 -7.97 -16.28 -13.42
N GLU A 56 -7.41 -15.73 -14.50
CA GLU A 56 -6.62 -16.47 -15.49
C GLU A 56 -5.38 -17.13 -14.86
N GLN A 57 -4.76 -16.46 -13.89
CA GLN A 57 -3.62 -17.00 -13.14
C GLN A 57 -4.03 -17.88 -11.96
N GLY A 58 -5.33 -18.11 -11.73
CA GLY A 58 -5.85 -18.94 -10.64
C GLY A 58 -5.56 -18.37 -9.25
N VAL A 59 -5.41 -17.05 -9.13
CA VAL A 59 -5.12 -16.38 -7.85
C VAL A 59 -6.34 -16.47 -6.93
N GLN A 60 -6.10 -16.84 -5.67
CA GLN A 60 -7.14 -16.91 -4.63
C GLN A 60 -6.89 -15.95 -3.47
N ARG A 61 -5.61 -15.72 -3.13
CA ARG A 61 -5.19 -14.88 -2.01
C ARG A 61 -4.32 -13.74 -2.52
N VAL A 62 -4.61 -12.52 -2.11
CA VAL A 62 -3.96 -11.30 -2.61
C VAL A 62 -3.50 -10.45 -1.43
N LEU A 63 -2.28 -9.92 -1.51
CA LEU A 63 -1.74 -8.93 -0.59
C LEU A 63 -1.75 -7.57 -1.26
N ASP A 64 -2.54 -6.64 -0.75
CA ASP A 64 -2.52 -5.24 -1.12
C ASP A 64 -1.56 -4.49 -0.18
N VAL A 65 -0.45 -4.00 -0.73
CA VAL A 65 0.61 -3.29 0.02
C VAL A 65 0.42 -1.78 0.07
N ALA A 66 -0.65 -1.27 -0.55
CA ALA A 66 -0.96 0.15 -0.64
C ALA A 66 -2.47 0.34 -0.48
N CYS A 67 -3.01 -0.21 0.61
CA CYS A 67 -4.46 -0.27 0.86
C CYS A 67 -5.13 1.10 0.70
N GLY A 68 -4.47 2.16 1.16
CA GLY A 68 -5.10 3.48 1.28
C GLY A 68 -6.44 3.35 2.01
N THR A 69 -7.46 4.02 1.49
CA THR A 69 -8.85 3.90 1.98
C THR A 69 -9.58 2.63 1.49
N GLY A 70 -8.88 1.67 0.90
CA GLY A 70 -9.38 0.33 0.59
C GLY A 70 -10.15 0.18 -0.72
N VAL A 71 -10.15 1.17 -1.63
CA VAL A 71 -10.98 1.15 -2.85
C VAL A 71 -10.78 -0.13 -3.69
N ASP A 72 -9.53 -0.51 -3.94
CA ASP A 72 -9.19 -1.71 -4.71
C ASP A 72 -9.44 -3.00 -3.92
N SER A 73 -9.08 -2.98 -2.65
CA SER A 73 -9.27 -4.09 -1.74
C SER A 73 -10.75 -4.47 -1.61
N ILE A 74 -11.65 -3.49 -1.46
CA ILE A 74 -13.10 -3.70 -1.41
C ILE A 74 -13.59 -4.33 -2.72
N MET A 75 -13.19 -3.78 -3.88
CA MET A 75 -13.56 -4.30 -5.18
C MET A 75 -13.15 -5.78 -5.35
N LEU A 76 -11.95 -6.16 -4.90
CA LEU A 76 -11.48 -7.55 -5.00
C LEU A 76 -12.14 -8.49 -3.97
N VAL A 77 -12.47 -7.99 -2.77
CA VAL A 77 -13.29 -8.75 -1.81
C VAL A 77 -14.67 -9.05 -2.40
N GLU A 78 -15.32 -8.07 -3.03
CA GLU A 78 -16.62 -8.24 -3.68
C GLU A 78 -16.58 -9.26 -4.83
N GLU A 79 -15.44 -9.40 -5.51
CA GLU A 79 -15.20 -10.41 -6.55
C GLU A 79 -14.80 -11.79 -6.01
N GLY A 80 -14.73 -11.95 -4.68
CA GLY A 80 -14.51 -13.22 -4.00
C GLY A 80 -13.05 -13.58 -3.72
N PHE A 81 -12.11 -12.65 -3.87
CA PHE A 81 -10.72 -12.87 -3.50
C PHE A 81 -10.53 -12.81 -1.98
N THR A 82 -9.60 -13.62 -1.46
CA THR A 82 -9.18 -13.54 -0.05
C THR A 82 -8.08 -12.49 0.07
N MET A 83 -8.42 -11.32 0.60
CA MET A 83 -7.50 -10.19 0.74
C MET A 83 -6.78 -10.17 2.09
N VAL A 84 -5.54 -9.69 2.07
CA VAL A 84 -4.88 -9.05 3.21
C VAL A 84 -4.42 -7.69 2.70
N SER A 85 -4.74 -6.63 3.42
CA SER A 85 -4.44 -5.26 2.98
C SER A 85 -3.69 -4.53 4.08
N VAL A 86 -2.60 -3.89 3.70
CA VAL A 86 -1.72 -3.14 4.61
C VAL A 86 -1.45 -1.76 4.04
N ASP A 87 -1.26 -0.80 4.94
CA ASP A 87 -0.79 0.53 4.61
C ASP A 87 0.20 0.99 5.69
N ALA A 88 1.12 1.87 5.32
CA ALA A 88 2.03 2.51 6.26
C ALA A 88 1.37 3.70 6.98
N SER A 89 0.29 4.26 6.42
CA SER A 89 -0.45 5.35 7.01
C SER A 89 -1.65 4.85 7.84
N ASP A 90 -1.61 5.14 9.14
CA ASP A 90 -2.74 4.92 10.05
C ASP A 90 -3.93 5.85 9.77
N LYS A 91 -3.76 6.89 8.95
CA LYS A 91 -4.83 7.82 8.56
C LYS A 91 -5.60 7.37 7.35
N MET A 92 -4.98 6.55 6.50
CA MET A 92 -5.59 6.05 5.28
C MET A 92 -6.34 4.73 5.52
N LEU A 93 -5.78 3.87 6.39
CA LEU A 93 -6.32 2.55 6.76
C LEU A 93 -7.58 2.64 7.62
#